data_AF-A0A0F2RPR6-F1
#
_entry.id   AF-A0A0F2RPR6-F1
#
_cell.length_a   1.000
_cell.length_b   1.000
_cell.length_c   1.000
_cell.angle_alpha   90.00
_cell.angle_beta   90.00
_cell.angle_gamma   90.00
#
_symmetry.space_group_name_H-M   'P 1'
#
loop_
_entity.id
_entity.type
_entity.pdbx_description
1 polymer ?
#
loop_
_entity_poly.entity_id
_entity_poly.type
_entity_poly.pdbx_seq_one_letter_code
_entity_poly.pdbx_strand_id
1 'polypeptide(L)' 'MKAVLIAVIVMMATTGGVMASSMSQVFRVSIACNGGPKFYDEVEAFQRSQALEIMKRRYPGCAVYIEGIPKRVSPKH' A
#
# COMPACT_ATOMS: atom_id res chain seq x y z
N MET A 1 -39.61 -7.20 -8.32
CA MET A 1 -39.49 -6.47 -7.04
C MET A 1 -38.25 -7.00 -6.33
N LYS A 2 -37.33 -6.10 -5.94
CA LYS A 2 -36.07 -6.39 -5.25
C LYS A 2 -36.32 -6.54 -3.74
N ALA A 3 -35.53 -7.38 -3.09
CA ALA A 3 -35.04 -7.12 -1.73
C ALA A 3 -33.63 -7.73 -1.64
N VAL A 4 -32.60 -6.88 -1.80
CA VAL A 4 -31.23 -7.27 -1.46
C VAL A 4 -30.93 -6.60 -0.13
N LEU A 5 -30.75 -7.43 0.89
CA LEU A 5 -30.52 -7.04 2.27
C LEU A 5 -29.16 -6.33 2.39
N ILE A 6 -29.14 -5.06 2.81
CA ILE A 6 -27.91 -4.32 3.08
C ILE A 6 -27.58 -4.52 4.55
N ALA A 7 -26.59 -5.37 4.85
CA ALA A 7 -26.03 -5.48 6.18
C ALA A 7 -25.08 -4.30 6.43
N VAL A 8 -25.58 -3.26 7.09
CA VAL A 8 -24.76 -2.15 7.58
C VAL A 8 -24.06 -2.60 8.86
N ILE A 9 -22.79 -2.96 8.75
CA ILE A 9 -21.94 -3.22 9.93
C ILE A 9 -21.39 -1.87 10.39
N VAL A 10 -22.09 -1.24 11.33
CA VAL A 10 -21.54 -0.15 12.14
C VAL A 10 -20.62 -0.78 13.18
N MET A 11 -19.31 -0.75 12.92
CA MET A 11 -18.31 -0.94 13.97
C MET A 11 -17.81 0.44 14.41
N MET A 12 -18.46 1.00 15.43
CA MET A 12 -17.79 1.93 16.34
C MET A 12 -16.82 1.11 17.19
N ALA A 13 -15.52 1.34 17.00
CA ALA A 13 -14.50 0.90 17.93
C ALA A 13 -13.60 2.10 18.26
N THR A 14 -13.99 2.74 19.37
CA THR A 14 -13.11 3.22 20.43
C THR A 14 -12.00 4.19 20.04
N THR A 15 -12.23 5.47 20.36
CA THR A 15 -11.24 6.52 20.61
C THR A 15 -10.36 6.14 21.81
N GLY A 16 -9.50 5.14 21.63
CA GLY A 16 -8.36 4.86 22.47
C GLY A 16 -7.11 5.21 21.67
N GLY A 17 -6.41 6.27 22.07
CA GLY A 17 -5.24 6.79 21.38
C GLY A 17 -4.16 5.74 21.14
N VAL A 18 -4.19 5.11 19.96
CA VAL A 18 -2.98 4.73 19.26
C VAL A 18 -2.73 5.83 18.24
N MET A 19 -1.97 6.85 18.65
CA MET A 19 -1.13 7.55 17.69
C MET A 19 -0.28 6.47 17.02
N ALA A 20 -0.75 5.92 15.90
CA ALA A 20 0.12 5.26 14.95
C ALA A 20 1.13 6.34 14.59
N SER A 21 2.32 6.29 15.21
CA SER A 21 3.41 7.19 14.86
C SER A 21 3.52 7.11 13.35
N SER A 22 3.21 8.21 12.66
CA SER A 22 3.19 8.35 11.21
C SER A 22 4.61 8.18 10.67
N MET A 23 5.16 6.99 10.82
CA MET A 23 6.43 6.59 10.27
C MET A 23 6.10 5.94 8.94
N SER A 24 6.55 6.60 7.89
CA SER A 24 6.59 5.99 6.58
C SER A 24 7.45 4.73 6.62
N GLN A 25 7.19 3.83 5.67
CA GLN A 25 7.93 2.60 5.52
C GLN A 25 8.40 2.49 4.07
N VAL A 26 9.59 1.95 3.86
CA VAL A 26 10.09 1.67 2.52
C VAL A 26 9.60 0.28 2.11
N PHE A 27 8.83 0.23 1.03
CA PHE A 27 8.38 -0.98 0.36
C PHE A 27 9.28 -1.25 -0.83
N ARG A 28 9.84 -2.46 -0.89
CA ARG A 28 10.50 -2.95 -2.09
C ARG A 28 9.47 -3.54 -3.04
N VAL A 29 9.56 -3.17 -4.30
CA VAL A 29 8.55 -3.46 -5.32
C VAL A 29 9.22 -4.04 -6.55
N SER A 30 8.76 -5.21 -6.98
CA SER A 30 9.13 -5.83 -8.24
C SER A 30 8.23 -5.31 -9.35
N ILE A 31 8.83 -4.89 -10.46
CA ILE A 31 8.14 -4.33 -11.62
C ILE A 31 8.49 -5.18 -12.84
N ALA A 32 7.46 -5.57 -13.58
CA ALA A 32 7.56 -6.32 -14.81
C ALA A 32 6.72 -5.62 -15.90
N CYS A 33 7.37 -4.98 -16.85
CA CYS A 33 6.70 -4.40 -18.03
C CYS A 33 6.73 -5.42 -19.19
N ASN A 34 5.67 -5.49 -19.99
CA ASN A 34 5.51 -6.50 -21.06
C ASN A 34 6.76 -6.61 -21.96
N GLY A 35 7.44 -7.76 -21.90
CA GLY A 35 8.63 -8.06 -22.70
C GLY A 35 9.95 -7.48 -22.17
N GLY A 36 9.92 -6.71 -21.09
CA GLY A 36 11.11 -6.13 -20.46
C GLY A 36 11.70 -7.01 -19.34
N PRO A 37 12.96 -6.76 -18.95
CA PRO A 37 13.54 -7.38 -17.77
C PRO A 37 12.77 -6.96 -16.51
N LYS A 38 12.61 -7.90 -15.57
CA LYS A 38 12.10 -7.57 -14.24
C LYS A 38 13.14 -6.73 -13.48
N PHE A 39 12.69 -5.68 -12.81
CA PHE A 39 13.56 -4.86 -11.96
C PHE A 39 12.88 -4.54 -10.63
N TYR A 40 13.66 -4.03 -9.68
CA TYR A 40 13.18 -3.67 -8.35
C TYR A 40 13.30 -2.17 -8.16
N ASP A 41 12.30 -1.58 -7.52
CA ASP A 41 12.29 -0.19 -7.07
C ASP A 41 11.83 -0.14 -5.61
N GLU A 42 12.12 0.97 -4.93
CA GLU A 42 11.74 1.21 -3.56
C GLU A 42 10.82 2.43 -3.47
N VAL A 43 9.75 2.31 -2.70
CA VAL A 43 8.79 3.40 -2.48
C VAL A 43 8.52 3.57 -1.01
N GLU A 44 8.65 4.81 -0.55
CA GLU A 44 8.29 5.21 0.80
C GLU A 44 6.79 5.50 0.86
N ALA A 45 6.06 4.78 1.72
CA ALA A 45 4.62 4.97 1.93
C ALA A 45 4.22 4.60 3.37
N PHE A 46 3.07 5.08 3.82
CA PHE A 46 2.54 4.70 5.14
C PHE A 46 1.89 3.33 5.12
N GLN A 47 1.39 2.90 3.97
CA GLN A 47 0.68 1.65 3.79
C GLN A 47 1.04 0.97 2.46
N ARG A 48 0.92 -0.35 2.44
CA ARG A 48 1.14 -1.18 1.26
C ARG A 48 0.24 -0.79 0.07
N SER A 49 -1.02 -0.44 0.36
CA SER A 49 -1.99 0.02 -0.64
C SER A 49 -1.54 1.31 -1.33
N GLN A 50 -1.07 2.28 -0.54
CA GLN A 50 -0.53 3.55 -1.03
C GLN A 50 0.73 3.34 -1.88
N ALA A 51 1.67 2.50 -1.41
CA ALA A 51 2.85 2.11 -2.19
C ALA A 51 2.46 1.52 -3.56
N LEU A 52 1.49 0.60 -3.59
CA LEU A 52 1.02 -0.01 -4.83
C LEU A 52 0.40 1.03 -5.77
N GLU A 53 -0.39 1.96 -5.25
CA GLU A 53 -1.02 3.01 -6.05
C GLU A 53 0.00 3.97 -6.67
N ILE A 54 0.98 4.41 -5.87
CA ILE A 54 2.09 5.26 -6.35
C ILE A 54 2.83 4.56 -7.49
N MET A 55 3.14 3.28 -7.31
CA MET A 55 3.91 2.51 -8.30
C MET A 55 3.11 2.20 -9.57
N LYS A 56 1.80 1.93 -9.47
CA LYS A 56 0.92 1.78 -10.63
C LYS A 56 0.79 3.07 -11.44
N ARG A 57 0.78 4.23 -10.78
CA ARG A 57 0.78 5.54 -11.46
C ARG A 57 2.13 5.84 -12.12
N ARG A 58 3.25 5.47 -11.47
CA ARG A 58 4.60 5.67 -11.99
C ARG A 58 4.92 4.74 -13.17
N TYR A 59 4.42 3.51 -13.15
CA TYR A 59 4.67 2.48 -14.17
C TYR A 59 3.34 1.97 -14.78
N PRO A 60 2.64 2.80 -15.58
CA PRO A 60 1.38 2.41 -16.20
C PRO A 60 1.58 1.25 -17.18
N GLY A 61 0.70 0.25 -17.13
CA GLY A 61 0.77 -0.93 -18.00
C GLY A 61 1.83 -1.96 -17.59
N CYS A 62 2.59 -1.73 -16.51
CA CYS A 62 3.49 -2.72 -15.94
C CYS A 62 2.82 -3.47 -14.78
N ALA A 63 3.17 -4.74 -14.62
CA ALA A 63 2.77 -5.53 -13.47
C ALA A 63 3.67 -5.16 -12.28
N VAL A 64 3.04 -4.75 -11.17
CA VAL A 64 3.72 -4.25 -9.98
C VAL A 64 3.38 -5.15 -8.80
N TYR A 65 4.40 -5.68 -8.12
CA TYR A 65 4.26 -6.58 -6.99
C TYR A 65 5.13 -6.12 -5.83
N ILE A 66 4.57 -6.05 -4.63
CA ILE A 66 5.35 -5.69 -3.44
C ILE A 66 5.98 -6.96 -2.87
N GLU A 67 7.31 -7.02 -2.90
CA GLU A 67 8.12 -8.13 -2.39
C GLU A 67 8.71 -7.76 -1.04
N GLY A 68 8.08 -8.25 0.03
CA GLY A 68 8.69 -8.27 1.36
C GLY A 68 8.01 -7.40 2.41
N ILE A 69 8.59 -7.48 3.61
CA ILE A 69 8.16 -6.75 4.81
C ILE A 69 8.76 -5.35 4.73
N PRO A 70 7.96 -4.28 4.86
CA PRO A 70 8.46 -2.93 4.70
C PRO A 70 9.47 -2.58 5.79
N LYS A 71 10.54 -1.90 5.39
CA LYS A 71 11.54 -1.39 6.34
C LYS A 71 11.01 -0.13 6.98
N ARG A 72 10.93 -0.10 8.31
CA ARG A 72 10.59 1.11 9.05
C ARG A 72 11.69 2.13 8.84
N VAL A 73 11.36 3.27 8.24
CA VAL A 73 12.25 4.43 8.22
C VAL A 73 11.79 5.33 9.36
N SER A 74 12.64 5.44 10.38
CA SER A 74 12.47 6.57 11.31
C SER A 74 12.75 7.83 10.50
N PRO A 75 11.89 8.86 10.55
CA PRO A 75 12.26 10.15 10.00
C PRO A 75 13.58 10.55 10.67
N LYS A 76 14.63 10.75 9.87
CA LYS A 76 15.87 11.37 10.36
C LYS A 76 15.48 12.79 10.76
N HIS A 77 15.27 12.99 12.06
CA HIS A 77 15.30 14.31 12.68
C HIS A 77 16.75 14.81 12.71
#